data_AF-A0A5E6NKB6-F1
#
_entry.id   AF-A0A5E6NKB6-F1
#
_cell.length_a   1.000
_cell.length_b   1.000
_cell.length_c   1.000
_cell.angle_alpha   90.00
_cell.angle_beta   90.00
_cell.angle_gamma   90.00
#
_symmetry.space_group_name_H-M   'P 1'
#
loop_
_entity.id
_entity.type
_entity.pdbx_description
1 polymer ?
#
loop_
_entity_poly.entity_id
_entity_poly.type
_entity_poly.pdbx_seq_one_letter_code
_entity_poly.pdbx_strand_id
1 'polypeptide(L)'
;MGFHKIAPYYYTGWHEPGSELQFLINLKKYNTLPKDLQAILITAMKLAAYDMYAHSNDASAKNWATMKKDYPNIKVKTFPKPVFDALRAANDKLLDELAKKTHCLKKSSNLDTIIYKKSVLGQIFLIRLI
;
A
#
# COMPACT_ATOMS: atom_id res chain seq x y z
N MET A 1 8.79 5.94 17.04
CA MET A 1 9.35 4.61 17.34
C MET A 1 10.83 4.64 17.70
N GLY A 2 11.65 5.56 17.18
CA GLY A 2 13.04 5.74 17.66
C GLY A 2 14.06 4.72 17.15
N PHE A 3 13.72 3.93 16.13
CA PHE A 3 14.60 2.89 15.58
C PHE A 3 15.97 3.40 15.10
N HIS A 4 16.04 4.65 14.64
CA HIS A 4 17.29 5.29 14.22
C HIS A 4 18.38 5.35 15.31
N LYS A 5 18.03 5.13 16.59
CA LYS A 5 18.99 5.03 17.69
C LYS A 5 19.84 3.75 17.64
N ILE A 6 19.34 2.69 17.02
CA ILE A 6 19.97 1.36 17.00
C ILE A 6 20.22 0.89 15.55
N ALA A 7 19.33 1.22 14.62
CA ALA A 7 19.43 0.86 13.21
C ALA A 7 19.71 2.11 12.35
N PRO A 8 20.97 2.38 11.97
CA PRO A 8 21.33 3.58 11.22
C PRO A 8 20.92 3.52 9.73
N TYR A 9 20.61 2.35 9.19
CA TYR A 9 20.27 2.18 7.78
C TYR A 9 18.76 2.18 7.57
N TYR A 10 18.27 3.10 6.73
CA TYR A 10 16.86 3.23 6.37
C TYR A 10 16.68 2.89 4.89
N TYR A 11 16.17 1.69 4.58
CA TYR A 11 15.99 1.23 3.20
C TYR A 11 14.67 1.72 2.60
N THR A 12 14.70 2.13 1.33
CA THR A 12 13.49 2.48 0.57
C THR A 12 12.58 1.26 0.38
N GLY A 13 11.27 1.47 0.53
CA GLY A 13 10.27 0.40 0.46
C GLY A 13 10.10 -0.23 -0.92
N TRP A 14 9.57 -1.46 -0.92
CA TRP A 14 9.18 -2.23 -2.13
C TRP A 14 8.02 -3.18 -1.87
N HIS A 15 7.94 -3.70 -0.63
CA HIS A 15 6.99 -4.72 -0.19
C HIS A 15 5.57 -4.16 0.01
N GLU A 16 5.44 -2.89 0.39
CA GLU A 16 4.17 -2.25 0.74
C GLU A 16 4.00 -0.90 0.02
N PRO A 17 3.60 -0.89 -1.26
CA PRO A 17 3.51 0.33 -2.07
C PRO A 17 2.23 1.16 -1.83
N GLY A 18 1.26 0.62 -1.08
CA GLY A 18 -0.05 1.25 -0.86
C GLY A 18 -0.83 0.46 0.18
N SER A 19 -0.35 0.48 1.42
CA SER A 19 -0.99 -0.23 2.53
C SER A 19 -2.33 0.42 2.85
N GLU A 20 -3.39 -0.37 2.76
CA GLU A 20 -4.76 0.03 3.12
C GLU A 20 -5.10 -0.57 4.48
N LEU A 21 -5.73 0.23 5.35
CA LEU A 21 -6.26 -0.31 6.60
C LEU A 21 -7.68 -0.84 6.35
N GLN A 22 -8.09 -1.81 7.17
CA GLN A 22 -9.40 -2.42 7.02
C GLN A 22 -10.34 -2.04 8.17
N PHE A 23 -11.56 -1.66 7.80
CA PHE A 23 -12.69 -1.67 8.72
C PHE A 23 -13.40 -3.02 8.63
N LEU A 24 -13.68 -3.62 9.78
CA LEU A 24 -14.45 -4.87 9.88
C LEU A 24 -15.74 -4.60 10.64
N ILE A 25 -16.87 -5.02 10.06
CA ILE A 25 -18.19 -4.91 10.68
C ILE A 25 -18.80 -6.29 10.81
N ASN A 26 -19.40 -6.57 11.97
CA ASN A 26 -20.21 -7.77 12.15
C ASN A 26 -21.48 -7.69 11.28
N LEU A 27 -21.64 -8.63 10.34
CA LEU A 27 -22.73 -8.63 9.37
C LEU A 27 -24.12 -8.68 10.01
N LYS A 28 -24.29 -9.49 11.08
CA LYS A 28 -25.58 -9.59 11.78
C LYS A 28 -25.98 -8.25 12.38
N LYS A 29 -25.05 -7.55 13.01
CA LYS A 29 -25.30 -6.21 13.58
C LYS A 29 -25.53 -5.16 12.52
N TYR A 30 -24.75 -5.17 11.43
CA TYR A 30 -24.96 -4.27 10.30
C TYR A 30 -26.37 -4.37 9.74
N ASN A 31 -26.88 -5.60 9.57
CA ASN A 31 -28.21 -5.86 9.04
C ASN A 31 -29.35 -5.41 9.97
N THR A 32 -29.08 -5.17 11.26
CA THR A 32 -30.08 -4.59 12.19
C THR A 32 -30.22 -3.08 12.05
N LEU A 33 -29.29 -2.41 11.36
CA LEU A 33 -29.35 -0.97 11.16
C LEU A 33 -30.39 -0.60 10.08
N PRO A 34 -31.15 0.49 10.28
CA PRO A 34 -31.90 1.16 9.23
C PRO A 34 -31.05 1.53 8.00
N LYS A 35 -31.68 1.67 6.83
CA LYS A 35 -30.97 1.83 5.54
C LYS A 35 -30.17 3.14 5.44
N ASP A 36 -30.69 4.20 6.01
CA ASP A 36 -29.99 5.49 6.16
C ASP A 36 -28.74 5.35 7.03
N LEU A 37 -28.82 4.65 8.17
CA LEU A 37 -27.66 4.42 9.04
C LEU A 37 -26.62 3.49 8.42
N GLN A 38 -27.05 2.48 7.66
CA GLN A 38 -26.14 1.67 6.82
C GLN A 38 -25.36 2.56 5.85
N ALA A 39 -26.05 3.46 5.13
CA ALA A 39 -25.42 4.37 4.17
C ALA A 39 -24.46 5.36 4.83
N ILE A 40 -24.84 5.94 5.97
CA ILE A 40 -23.99 6.84 6.76
C ILE A 40 -22.72 6.11 7.21
N LEU A 41 -22.84 4.89 7.75
CA LEU A 41 -21.69 4.13 8.23
C LEU A 41 -20.69 3.82 7.10
N ILE A 42 -21.18 3.32 5.95
CA ILE A 42 -20.32 3.04 4.80
C ILE A 42 -19.64 4.32 4.30
N THR A 43 -20.38 5.43 4.22
CA THR A 43 -19.84 6.71 3.74
C THR A 43 -18.78 7.27 4.68
N ALA A 44 -19.03 7.22 5.99
CA ALA A 44 -18.08 7.67 7.00
C ALA A 44 -16.76 6.87 6.95
N MET A 45 -16.83 5.54 6.82
CA MET A 45 -15.63 4.70 6.68
C MET A 45 -14.84 5.03 5.41
N LYS A 46 -15.52 5.25 4.28
CA LYS A 46 -14.85 5.64 3.03
C LYS A 46 -14.13 6.97 3.18
N LEU A 47 -14.81 7.97 3.74
CA LEU A 47 -14.22 9.29 3.98
C LEU A 47 -13.00 9.17 4.90
N ALA A 48 -13.13 8.48 6.03
CA ALA A 48 -12.03 8.28 6.97
C ALA A 48 -10.82 7.58 6.34
N ALA A 49 -11.04 6.60 5.45
CA ALA A 49 -9.96 5.94 4.72
C ALA A 49 -9.21 6.92 3.79
N TYR A 50 -9.94 7.73 3.02
CA TYR A 50 -9.34 8.75 2.15
C TYR A 50 -8.61 9.84 2.94
N ASP A 51 -9.21 10.32 4.02
CA ASP A 51 -8.61 11.35 4.89
C ASP A 51 -7.32 10.81 5.53
N MET A 52 -7.32 9.55 5.97
CA MET A 52 -6.12 8.90 6.50
C MET A 52 -5.01 8.81 5.46
N TYR A 53 -5.34 8.48 4.20
CA TYR A 53 -4.36 8.45 3.12
C TYR A 53 -3.74 9.84 2.88
N ALA A 54 -4.58 10.88 2.78
CA ALA A 54 -4.13 12.26 2.62
C ALA A 54 -3.25 12.73 3.79
N HIS A 55 -3.68 12.44 5.02
CA HIS A 55 -2.92 12.77 6.23
C HIS A 55 -1.59 12.03 6.29
N SER A 56 -1.56 10.75 5.92
CA SER A 56 -0.33 9.94 5.89
C SER A 56 0.68 10.49 4.89
N ASN A 57 0.21 10.98 3.74
CA ASN A 57 1.07 11.61 2.73
C ASN A 57 1.68 12.93 3.25
N ASP A 58 0.86 13.82 3.82
CA ASP A 58 1.32 15.08 4.41
C ASP A 58 2.30 14.85 5.57
N ALA A 59 1.96 13.96 6.50
CA ALA A 59 2.80 13.59 7.62
C ALA A 59 4.13 12.98 7.17
N SER A 60 4.11 12.13 6.12
CA SER A 60 5.34 11.54 5.56
C SER A 60 6.26 12.61 4.97
N ALA A 61 5.73 13.58 4.23
CA ALA A 61 6.52 14.67 3.66
C ALA A 61 7.17 15.54 4.76
N LYS A 62 6.40 15.91 5.79
CA LYS A 62 6.90 16.67 6.94
C LYS A 62 7.95 15.90 7.72
N ASN A 63 7.67 14.64 8.06
CA ASN A 63 8.59 13.78 8.80
C ASN A 63 9.88 13.50 8.02
N TRP A 64 9.81 13.40 6.69
CA TRP A 64 11.00 13.26 5.86
C TRP A 64 11.92 14.48 5.93
N ALA A 65 11.35 15.69 5.91
CA ALA A 65 12.11 16.93 6.08
C ALA A 65 12.76 17.01 7.46
N THR A 66 11.98 16.74 8.52
CA THR A 66 12.48 16.67 9.91
C THR A 66 13.56 15.61 10.05
N MET A 67 13.39 14.44 9.43
CA MET A 67 14.35 13.34 9.51
C MET A 67 15.73 13.74 8.99
N LYS A 68 15.76 14.42 7.84
CA LYS A 68 17.02 14.89 7.23
C LYS A 68 17.71 15.98 8.06
N LYS A 69 16.92 16.84 8.71
CA LYS A 69 17.43 17.96 9.51
C LYS A 69 17.96 17.49 10.87
N ASP A 70 17.15 16.72 11.59
CA ASP A 70 17.36 16.48 13.01
C ASP A 70 18.09 15.15 13.29
N TYR A 71 18.15 14.24 12.32
CA TYR A 71 18.78 12.92 12.47
C TYR A 71 19.82 12.63 11.38
N PRO A 72 20.96 13.35 11.35
CA PRO A 72 21.99 13.22 10.31
C PRO A 72 22.65 11.83 10.25
N ASN A 73 22.53 11.03 11.33
CA ASN A 73 23.08 9.68 11.40
C ASN A 73 22.28 8.64 10.60
N ILE A 74 21.07 8.97 10.14
CA ILE A 74 20.25 8.06 9.33
C ILE A 74 20.81 8.00 7.90
N LYS A 75 21.14 6.79 7.47
CA LYS A 75 21.68 6.48 6.14
C LYS A 75 20.57 5.88 5.27
N VAL A 76 19.98 6.71 4.43
CA VAL A 76 18.98 6.26 3.44
C VAL A 76 19.68 5.40 2.38
N LYS A 77 19.14 4.22 2.12
CA LYS A 77 19.68 3.25 1.16
C LYS A 77 18.59 2.66 0.28
N THR A 78 19.00 2.15 -0.86
CA THR A 78 18.16 1.39 -1.78
C THR A 78 18.88 0.08 -2.07
N PHE A 79 18.14 -1.03 -2.16
CA PHE A 79 18.77 -2.31 -2.50
C PHE A 79 19.41 -2.24 -3.88
N PRO A 80 20.56 -2.90 -4.10
CA PRO A 80 21.18 -2.95 -5.41
C PRO A 80 20.30 -3.74 -6.38
N LYS A 81 20.39 -3.43 -7.67
CA LYS A 81 19.55 -4.04 -8.72
C LYS A 81 19.49 -5.59 -8.65
N PRO A 82 20.60 -6.33 -8.45
CA PRO A 82 20.55 -7.79 -8.37
C PRO A 82 19.66 -8.33 -7.24
N VAL A 83 19.60 -7.61 -6.11
CA VAL A 83 18.71 -7.96 -4.99
C VAL A 83 17.26 -7.72 -5.38
N PHE A 84 16.93 -6.61 -6.04
CA PHE A 84 15.58 -6.37 -6.54
C PHE A 84 15.13 -7.38 -7.60
N ASP A 85 16.02 -7.76 -8.51
CA ASP A 85 15.74 -8.78 -9.53
C ASP A 85 15.42 -10.13 -8.86
N ALA A 86 16.20 -10.51 -7.84
CA ALA A 86 15.97 -11.73 -7.07
C ALA A 86 14.64 -11.69 -6.27
N LEU A 87 14.35 -10.56 -5.62
CA LEU A 87 13.08 -10.35 -4.89
C LEU A 87 11.87 -10.44 -5.83
N ARG A 88 11.95 -9.86 -7.02
CA ARG A 88 10.90 -9.94 -8.03
C ARG A 88 10.68 -11.39 -8.50
N ALA A 89 11.76 -12.08 -8.86
CA ALA A 89 11.67 -13.47 -9.31
C ALA A 89 11.09 -14.40 -8.22
N ALA A 90 11.47 -14.19 -6.96
CA ALA A 90 10.92 -14.94 -5.83
C ALA A 90 9.43 -14.64 -5.60
N ASN A 91 9.02 -13.37 -5.71
CA ASN A 91 7.62 -12.96 -5.61
C ASN A 91 6.77 -13.58 -6.72
N ASP A 92 7.22 -13.52 -7.97
CA ASP A 92 6.49 -14.04 -9.13
C ASP A 92 6.30 -15.56 -9.01
N LYS A 93 7.36 -16.28 -8.62
CA LYS A 93 7.31 -17.72 -8.35
C LYS A 93 6.27 -18.05 -7.26
N LEU A 94 6.27 -17.31 -6.15
CA LEU A 94 5.32 -17.55 -5.06
C LEU A 94 3.87 -17.29 -5.50
N LEU A 95 3.62 -16.22 -6.26
CA LEU A 95 2.30 -15.92 -6.80
C LEU A 95 1.80 -17.02 -7.73
N ASP A 96 2.66 -17.56 -8.60
CA ASP A 96 2.32 -18.67 -9.49
C ASP A 96 1.99 -19.96 -8.72
N GLU A 97 2.74 -20.26 -7.66
CA GLU A 97 2.47 -21.41 -6.79
C GLU A 97 1.13 -21.27 -6.05
N LEU A 98 0.83 -20.08 -5.53
CA LEU A 98 -0.42 -19.81 -4.83
C LEU A 98 -1.63 -19.84 -5.78
N ALA A 99 -1.49 -19.28 -6.99
CA ALA A 99 -2.54 -19.29 -8.01
C ALA A 99 -2.92 -20.72 -8.44
N LYS A 100 -1.97 -21.66 -8.42
CA LYS A 100 -2.24 -23.08 -8.73
C LYS A 100 -2.99 -23.79 -7.60
N LYS A 101 -2.75 -23.39 -6.34
CA LYS A 101 -3.29 -24.06 -5.14
C LYS A 101 -4.70 -23.62 -4.75
N THR A 102 -5.16 -22.44 -5.18
CA THR A 102 -6.43 -21.88 -4.68
C THR A 102 -7.32 -21.35 -5.80
N HIS A 103 -8.53 -21.90 -5.93
CA HIS A 103 -9.48 -21.52 -7.00
C HIS A 103 -9.86 -20.03 -6.96
N CYS A 104 -9.99 -19.41 -5.78
CA CYS A 104 -10.31 -17.98 -5.64
C CYS A 104 -9.14 -17.06 -6.04
N LEU A 105 -7.88 -17.51 -5.89
CA LEU A 105 -6.71 -16.72 -6.26
C LEU A 105 -6.49 -16.66 -7.77
N LYS A 106 -6.91 -17.68 -8.54
CA LYS A 106 -6.88 -17.64 -10.02
C LYS A 106 -7.59 -16.41 -10.60
N LYS A 107 -8.64 -15.91 -9.94
CA LYS A 107 -9.39 -14.72 -10.36
C LYS A 107 -8.72 -13.41 -9.91
N SER A 108 -8.15 -13.38 -8.71
CA SER A 108 -7.50 -12.19 -8.14
C SER A 108 -6.07 -11.94 -8.65
N SER A 109 -5.33 -13.00 -9.03
CA SER A 109 -3.93 -12.92 -9.44
C SER A 109 -3.73 -12.56 -10.92
N ASN A 110 -4.68 -12.91 -11.81
CA ASN A 110 -4.34 -13.08 -13.22
C ASN A 110 -4.90 -12.08 -14.22
N LEU A 111 -5.77 -11.12 -13.85
CA LEU A 111 -6.24 -10.15 -14.86
C LEU A 111 -6.54 -8.78 -14.26
N ASP A 112 -7.38 -8.70 -13.22
CA ASP A 112 -7.90 -7.41 -12.77
C ASP A 112 -6.84 -6.51 -12.09
N THR A 113 -6.02 -7.05 -11.19
CA THR A 113 -4.97 -6.27 -10.50
C THR A 113 -3.84 -5.85 -11.46
N ILE A 114 -3.48 -6.70 -12.42
CA ILE A 114 -2.41 -6.45 -13.40
C ILE A 114 -2.89 -5.48 -14.49
N ILE A 115 -4.12 -5.67 -15.01
CA ILE A 115 -4.75 -4.73 -15.97
C ILE A 115 -4.92 -3.37 -15.29
N TYR A 116 -5.42 -3.32 -14.05
CA TYR A 116 -5.61 -2.07 -13.33
C TYR A 116 -4.27 -1.36 -13.06
N LYS A 117 -3.23 -2.07 -12.59
CA LYS A 117 -1.89 -1.47 -12.43
C LYS A 117 -1.31 -0.96 -13.75
N LYS A 118 -1.39 -1.74 -14.85
CA LYS A 118 -0.87 -1.33 -16.16
C LYS A 118 -1.65 -0.17 -16.77
N SER A 119 -2.97 -0.16 -16.63
CA SER A 119 -3.86 0.91 -17.12
C SER A 119 -3.63 2.22 -16.36
N VAL A 120 -3.56 2.18 -15.03
CA VAL A 120 -3.34 3.35 -14.18
C VAL A 120 -1.92 3.89 -14.35
N LEU A 121 -0.89 3.04 -14.41
CA LEU A 121 0.48 3.48 -14.68
C LEU A 121 0.62 4.09 -16.08
N GLY A 122 -0.09 3.55 -17.09
CA GLY A 122 -0.15 4.12 -18.43
C GLY A 122 -0.78 5.51 -18.47
N GLN A 123 -1.87 5.73 -17.72
CA GLN A 123 -2.51 7.05 -17.60
C GLN A 123 -1.63 8.06 -16.85
N ILE A 124 -0.93 7.65 -15.79
CA ILE A 124 0.01 8.51 -15.06
C ILE A 124 1.20 8.93 -15.95
N PHE A 125 1.65 8.05 -16.85
CA PHE A 125 2.72 8.36 -17.81
C PHE A 125 2.26 9.32 -18.91
N LEU A 126 1.01 9.18 -19.38
CA LEU A 126 0.43 10.05 -20.40
C LEU A 126 0.17 11.48 -19.87
N ILE A 127 -0.25 11.64 -18.61
CA ILE A 127 -0.47 12.95 -17.97
C ILE A 127 0.84 13.71 -17.69
N ARG A 128 2.00 13.05 -17.72
CA ARG A 128 3.32 13.70 -17.58
C ARG A 128 3.96 14.10 -18.90
N LEU A 129 3.36 13.77 -20.04
CA LEU A 129 3.87 14.05 -21.39
C LEU A 129 3.01 15.07 -22.17
N ILE A 130 2.03 15.68 -21.51
CA ILE A 130 1.21 16.80 -21.99
C ILE A 130 1.46 17.97 -21.03
#